data_AF-A0A8S0H0G0-F1
#
_entry.id   AF-A0A8S0H0G0-F1
#
_cell.length_a   1.000
_cell.length_b   1.000
_cell.length_c   1.000
_cell.angle_alpha   90.00
_cell.angle_beta   90.00
_cell.angle_gamma   90.00
#
_symmetry.space_group_name_H-M   'P 1'
#
loop_
_entity.id
_entity.type
_entity.pdbx_description
1 polymer ?
#
loop_
_entity_poly.entity_id
_entity_poly.type
_entity_poly.pdbx_seq_one_letter_code
_entity_poly.pdbx_strand_id
1 'polypeptide(L)'
;MYSLGAPVLEPTAAELITVFGLDNAKVAHRYWVRSRDGIVIKPNLAPPAGQAPRADAPGQAQSAWQIPADLVLAGSQAQPGGQEVFYFYSKAQQVLFRQEGPGQKVLDAGQPSALRLSTPPLANVLNLNGHLLAVTNDGRMARIEATGRLSYEAVNEHWLKAHSNWWKNLAEVAGSNATLAVFGVKAADGKSALPVWYHNGQVVVASSALQGKPLQFLGFDSASASARLFEPESGKLYLQPPLTAQALATAFGNDEVLEASAQLPAAIDWMPKQPLRSAVQVDAGLRLTTVQGEVLLRSNNGDVQLVAVDKGWQQARLGNLPQALATVAGQWGAKGVLSLQDGDTRGWFDIASGQMFASNGIPGGSDLRFIGVAAGTPNSAYVYSPTAQALYQVKDGKALQLGHYANVERIGSSLLLQGASGNAPQDDLAPPLIAGVDSVVLHGGAGDDTYRFSPAMWAHYRSVVIDNDDPGLALDRVILPVADGKNILVSRRGEDVQLTDTGNGTALVLRQVLGSQAAAHGHLLIELKGDSSMLSVEQLLKGFGPSGSAGDRVFELAWSQRETLPAANALSSAADVPDSAADGRGPSLAKLSGAMAAFADTGGAREQLPKNHQAAQAVLVPSLT
;
A
#
# COMPACT_ATOMS: atom_id res chain seq x y z
N MET A 1 11.88 67.21 3.64
CA MET A 1 11.19 66.65 4.82
C MET A 1 10.97 65.17 4.52
N TYR A 2 11.87 64.29 4.97
CA TYR A 2 11.80 62.85 4.71
C TYR A 2 11.39 62.16 6.02
N SER A 3 10.21 61.54 6.03
CA SER A 3 9.74 60.68 7.12
C SER A 3 10.06 59.24 6.75
N LEU A 4 11.02 58.64 7.45
CA LEU A 4 11.22 57.19 7.47
C LEU A 4 10.08 56.57 8.27
N GLY A 5 9.04 56.08 7.58
CA GLY A 5 8.05 55.20 8.18
C GLY A 5 8.71 53.86 8.48
N ALA A 6 8.94 53.56 9.76
CA ALA A 6 9.31 52.20 10.16
C ALA A 6 8.15 51.26 9.80
N PRO A 7 8.41 50.08 9.20
CA PRO A 7 7.37 49.09 8.99
C PRO A 7 6.85 48.65 10.36
N VAL A 8 5.55 48.87 10.60
CA VAL A 8 4.83 48.26 11.72
C VAL A 8 4.74 46.77 11.39
N LEU A 9 5.65 45.97 11.96
CA LEU A 9 5.50 44.52 11.98
C LEU A 9 4.35 44.21 12.94
N GLU A 10 3.18 43.88 12.40
CA GLU A 10 2.13 43.29 13.22
C GLU A 10 2.66 41.97 13.80
N PRO A 11 2.62 41.78 15.13
CA PRO A 11 3.11 40.55 15.74
C PRO A 11 2.23 39.38 15.32
N THR A 12 2.79 38.44 14.57
CA THR A 12 2.14 37.18 14.25
C THR A 12 1.99 36.34 15.52
N ALA A 13 0.82 35.75 15.74
CA ALA A 13 0.62 34.84 16.87
C ALA A 13 1.59 33.64 16.76
N ALA A 14 2.30 33.34 17.84
CA ALA A 14 3.17 32.16 17.90
C ALA A 14 2.34 30.87 17.78
N GLU A 15 2.78 29.89 17.01
CA GLU A 15 2.09 28.60 16.90
C GLU A 15 2.07 27.82 18.23
N LEU A 16 3.09 28.05 19.06
CA LEU A 16 3.30 27.39 20.34
C LEU A 16 3.85 28.40 21.37
N ILE A 17 3.26 28.43 22.56
CA ILE A 17 3.66 29.29 23.68
C ILE A 17 4.22 28.41 24.80
N THR A 18 5.44 28.69 25.26
CA THR A 18 6.00 28.01 26.44
C THR A 18 5.64 28.79 27.69
N VAL A 19 5.03 28.12 28.67
CA VAL A 19 4.72 28.68 29.99
C VAL A 19 5.65 28.02 31.00
N PHE A 20 6.44 28.83 31.72
CA PHE A 20 7.29 28.36 32.80
C PHE A 20 7.11 29.25 34.04
N GLY A 21 7.12 28.65 35.22
CA GLY A 21 6.91 29.39 36.45
C GLY A 21 6.87 28.51 37.67
N LEU A 22 6.68 29.15 38.83
CA LEU A 22 6.43 28.48 40.10
C LEU A 22 4.94 28.56 40.43
N ASP A 23 4.39 27.50 41.02
CA ASP A 23 3.06 27.58 41.63
C ASP A 23 3.11 28.17 43.06
N ASN A 24 1.96 28.21 43.73
CA ASN A 24 1.83 28.69 45.11
C ASN A 24 2.67 27.88 46.11
N ALA A 25 2.94 26.61 45.82
CA ALA A 25 3.77 25.72 46.61
C ALA A 25 5.27 25.81 46.24
N LYS A 26 5.66 26.76 45.37
CA LYS A 26 7.01 26.95 44.85
C LYS A 26 7.53 25.77 44.02
N VAL A 27 6.62 24.95 43.47
CA VAL A 27 6.97 23.88 42.52
C VAL A 27 7.14 24.48 41.14
N ALA A 28 8.24 24.14 40.48
CA ALA A 28 8.52 24.58 39.11
C ALA A 28 7.72 23.76 38.09
N HIS A 29 7.05 24.48 37.19
CA HIS A 29 6.25 23.91 36.11
C HIS A 29 6.73 24.42 34.75
N ARG A 30 6.57 23.57 33.74
CA ARG A 30 6.78 23.93 32.33
C ARG A 30 5.73 23.24 31.47
N TYR A 31 4.98 24.03 30.72
CA TYR A 31 3.93 23.56 29.82
C TYR A 31 4.04 24.25 28.47
N TRP A 32 3.40 23.67 27.45
CA TRP A 32 3.26 24.29 26.13
C TRP A 32 1.79 24.47 25.80
N VAL A 33 1.43 25.64 25.27
CA VAL A 33 0.08 25.94 24.79
C VAL A 33 0.15 26.06 23.28
N ARG A 34 -0.60 25.22 22.57
CA ARG A 34 -0.67 25.28 21.10
C ARG A 34 -1.79 26.23 20.68
N SER A 35 -1.45 27.26 19.93
CA SER A 35 -2.37 28.38 19.67
C SER A 35 -3.55 28.01 18.77
N ARG A 36 -3.37 27.06 17.84
CA ARG A 36 -4.40 26.68 16.86
C ARG A 36 -5.65 26.04 17.48
N ASP A 37 -5.49 25.35 18.61
CA ASP A 37 -6.53 24.54 19.26
C ASP A 37 -6.60 24.74 20.79
N GLY A 38 -5.74 25.58 21.36
CA GLY A 38 -5.71 25.88 22.79
C GLY A 38 -5.25 24.71 23.66
N ILE A 39 -4.70 23.63 23.06
CA ILE A 39 -4.27 22.46 23.82
C ILE A 39 -3.10 22.82 24.74
N VAL A 40 -3.24 22.47 26.02
CA VAL A 40 -2.19 22.62 27.04
C VAL A 40 -1.47 21.30 27.24
N ILE A 41 -0.23 21.23 26.82
CA ILE A 41 0.65 20.06 26.85
C ILE A 41 1.48 20.13 28.12
N LYS A 42 1.29 19.16 29.01
CA LYS A 42 1.94 19.08 30.32
C LYS A 42 2.81 17.82 30.43
N PRO A 43 4.15 17.94 30.47
CA PRO A 43 5.03 16.78 30.66
C PRO A 43 5.01 16.35 32.14
N ASN A 44 4.76 15.07 32.38
CA ASN A 44 5.05 14.42 33.66
C ASN A 44 6.19 13.41 33.45
N LEU A 45 7.42 13.84 33.67
CA LEU A 45 8.63 13.12 33.25
C LEU A 45 8.88 11.88 34.12
N ALA A 46 9.08 10.72 33.49
CA ALA A 46 9.52 9.52 34.19
C ALA A 46 10.97 9.64 34.68
N PRO A 47 11.30 9.07 35.86
CA PRO A 47 12.67 9.02 36.37
C PRO A 47 13.57 8.12 35.50
N PRO A 48 14.91 8.23 35.63
CA PRO A 48 15.83 7.25 35.05
C PRO A 48 15.54 5.83 35.52
N ALA A 49 15.84 4.83 34.69
CA ALA A 49 15.64 3.43 35.03
C ALA A 49 16.36 3.07 36.34
N GLY A 50 15.64 2.40 37.25
CA GLY A 50 16.15 2.01 38.57
C GLY A 50 16.16 3.12 39.62
N GLN A 51 15.67 4.32 39.31
CA GLN A 51 15.52 5.40 40.28
C GLN A 51 14.06 5.57 40.68
N ALA A 52 13.81 5.75 41.97
CA ALA A 52 12.49 6.06 42.47
C ALA A 52 12.07 7.47 41.99
N PRO A 53 10.75 7.70 41.77
CA PRO A 53 10.21 9.06 41.65
C PRO A 53 10.63 9.92 42.84
N ARG A 54 10.60 11.25 42.68
CA ARG A 54 10.90 12.16 43.81
C ARG A 54 10.11 11.78 45.06
N ALA A 55 10.79 11.77 46.21
CA ALA A 55 10.24 11.37 47.50
C ALA A 55 9.22 12.36 48.09
N ASP A 56 8.99 13.48 47.38
CA ASP A 56 8.22 14.62 47.82
C ASP A 56 6.71 14.32 47.63
N ALA A 57 6.17 13.57 48.59
CA ALA A 57 4.76 13.26 48.87
C ALA A 57 3.86 12.75 47.71
N PRO A 58 3.33 11.51 47.80
CA PRO A 58 2.19 11.08 46.99
C PRO A 58 1.05 12.11 47.06
N GLY A 59 0.61 12.64 45.92
CA GLY A 59 -0.51 13.59 45.83
C GLY A 59 -0.15 15.07 45.64
N GLN A 60 1.13 15.45 45.56
CA GLN A 60 1.51 16.80 45.11
C GLN A 60 1.39 16.93 43.59
N ALA A 61 0.81 18.04 43.13
CA ALA A 61 0.53 18.32 41.72
C ALA A 61 1.80 18.65 40.92
N GLN A 62 2.75 17.71 40.81
CA GLN A 62 4.08 17.92 40.22
C GLN A 62 4.55 16.76 39.34
N SER A 63 5.59 17.00 38.53
CA SER A 63 6.23 15.98 37.70
C SER A 63 7.00 14.97 38.56
N ALA A 64 6.92 13.67 38.19
CA ALA A 64 7.59 12.56 38.87
C ALA A 64 9.12 12.68 38.86
N TRP A 65 9.66 13.38 37.87
CA TRP A 65 11.08 13.73 37.76
C TRP A 65 11.27 15.24 37.57
N GLN A 66 12.42 15.75 38.01
CA GLN A 66 12.77 17.16 37.87
C GLN A 66 12.78 17.57 36.39
N ILE A 67 11.99 18.60 36.06
CA ILE A 67 11.95 19.18 34.72
C ILE A 67 13.30 19.86 34.42
N PRO A 68 14.06 19.40 33.40
CA PRO A 68 15.33 20.02 33.02
C PRO A 68 15.13 21.48 32.58
N ALA A 69 16.08 22.35 32.91
CA ALA A 69 16.00 23.77 32.55
C ALA A 69 16.00 23.98 31.02
N ASP A 70 16.59 23.05 30.26
CA ASP A 70 16.70 23.07 28.81
C ASP A 70 15.67 22.19 28.10
N LEU A 71 14.67 21.65 28.83
CA LEU A 71 13.62 20.80 28.23
C LEU A 71 12.81 21.58 27.19
N VAL A 72 12.75 21.07 25.96
CA VAL A 72 11.94 21.61 24.87
C VAL A 72 10.89 20.61 24.41
N LEU A 73 9.75 21.08 23.92
CA LEU A 73 8.85 20.28 23.09
C LEU A 73 9.48 20.17 21.70
N ALA A 74 10.07 19.01 21.40
CA ALA A 74 10.72 18.75 20.13
C ALA A 74 9.69 18.73 18.97
N GLY A 75 8.49 18.22 19.23
CA GLY A 75 7.37 18.25 18.30
C GLY A 75 6.34 17.19 18.63
N SER A 76 5.42 16.96 17.70
CA SER A 76 4.34 15.98 17.84
C SER A 76 4.07 15.24 16.54
N GLN A 77 3.46 14.06 16.66
CA GLN A 77 3.08 13.19 15.55
C GLN A 77 1.74 12.53 15.84
N ALA A 78 0.90 12.34 14.82
CA ALA A 78 -0.33 11.56 14.95
C ALA A 78 -0.04 10.06 14.89
N GLN A 79 -0.68 9.27 15.75
CA GLN A 79 -0.66 7.81 15.65
C GLN A 79 -1.81 7.27 14.81
N PRO A 80 -1.65 6.06 14.23
CA PRO A 80 -2.78 5.28 13.75
C PRO A 80 -3.82 5.13 14.86
N GLY A 81 -5.05 5.61 14.64
CA GLY A 81 -6.09 5.70 15.68
C GLY A 81 -6.38 7.11 16.19
N GLY A 82 -5.64 8.12 15.75
CA GLY A 82 -5.97 9.55 15.94
C GLY A 82 -5.40 10.20 17.21
N GLN A 83 -4.77 9.42 18.09
CA GLN A 83 -4.12 9.99 19.29
C GLN A 83 -2.79 10.64 18.91
N GLU A 84 -2.61 11.90 19.31
CA GLU A 84 -1.37 12.64 19.08
C GLU A 84 -0.32 12.30 20.15
N VAL A 85 0.93 12.17 19.75
CA VAL A 85 2.08 11.88 20.60
C VAL A 85 3.01 13.08 20.60
N PHE A 86 3.53 13.44 21.77
CA PHE A 86 4.43 14.56 22.00
C PHE A 86 5.81 14.07 22.43
N TYR A 87 6.84 14.76 21.94
CA TYR A 87 8.23 14.43 22.22
C TYR A 87 8.93 15.58 22.92
N PHE A 88 9.60 15.30 24.04
CA PHE A 88 10.36 16.30 24.78
C PHE A 88 11.85 15.94 24.82
N TYR A 89 12.72 16.91 24.58
CA TYR A 89 14.16 16.67 24.54
C TYR A 89 14.88 17.58 25.53
N SER A 90 15.85 17.02 26.26
CA SER A 90 16.84 17.78 27.03
C SER A 90 18.22 17.48 26.45
N LYS A 91 18.89 18.54 25.98
CA LYS A 91 20.24 18.48 25.39
C LYS A 91 21.29 18.22 26.45
N ALA A 92 21.18 18.85 27.62
CA ALA A 92 22.09 18.67 28.74
C ALA A 92 22.07 17.24 29.28
N GLN A 93 20.89 16.61 29.32
CA GLN A 93 20.73 15.22 29.75
C GLN A 93 20.79 14.20 28.59
N GLN A 94 20.90 14.67 27.35
CA GLN A 94 20.91 13.87 26.11
C GLN A 94 19.79 12.83 26.03
N VAL A 95 18.59 13.22 26.44
CA VAL A 95 17.44 12.31 26.65
C VAL A 95 16.21 12.79 25.91
N LEU A 96 15.51 11.85 25.30
CA LEU A 96 14.20 12.03 24.67
C LEU A 96 13.11 11.38 25.54
N PHE A 97 12.00 12.09 25.70
CA PHE A 97 10.79 11.60 26.35
C PHE A 97 9.65 11.53 25.34
N ARG A 98 8.76 10.56 25.51
CA ARG A 98 7.55 10.36 24.70
C ARG A 98 6.32 10.41 25.59
N GLN A 99 5.30 11.15 25.18
CA GLN A 99 4.02 11.25 25.88
C GLN A 99 2.85 11.07 24.92
N GLU A 100 1.87 10.28 25.33
CA GLU A 100 0.60 10.15 24.60
C GLU A 100 -0.40 11.20 25.07
N GLY A 101 -0.94 11.96 24.12
CA GLY A 101 -1.84 13.06 24.40
C GLY A 101 -1.20 14.23 25.18
N PRO A 102 -2.00 15.24 25.54
CA PRO A 102 -1.51 16.45 26.20
C PRO A 102 -1.00 16.22 27.63
N GLY A 103 -1.10 15.01 28.17
CA GLY A 103 -0.74 14.69 29.55
C GLY A 103 -1.91 14.87 30.52
N GLN A 104 -1.60 14.82 31.81
CA GLN A 104 -2.61 14.87 32.87
C GLN A 104 -3.13 16.30 33.10
N LYS A 105 -4.41 16.43 33.49
CA LYS A 105 -4.98 17.75 33.88
C LYS A 105 -4.26 18.33 35.09
N VAL A 106 -3.96 17.47 36.06
CA VAL A 106 -3.16 17.75 37.26
C VAL A 106 -2.05 16.70 37.28
N LEU A 107 -0.79 17.13 37.42
CA LEU A 107 0.35 16.22 37.41
C LEU A 107 0.30 15.33 38.65
N ASP A 108 0.60 14.04 38.50
CA ASP A 108 0.73 13.10 39.61
C ASP A 108 2.15 12.51 39.60
N ALA A 109 2.95 12.85 40.61
CA ALA A 109 4.32 12.37 40.74
C ALA A 109 4.44 10.83 40.83
N GLY A 110 3.36 10.13 41.21
CA GLY A 110 3.30 8.67 41.22
C GLY A 110 2.99 8.03 39.85
N GLN A 111 2.52 8.82 38.88
CA GLN A 111 2.04 8.33 37.58
C GLN A 111 2.61 9.17 36.42
N PRO A 112 3.89 8.98 36.03
CA PRO A 112 4.48 9.71 34.92
C PRO A 112 3.78 9.42 33.58
N SER A 113 3.57 10.46 32.77
CA SER A 113 2.95 10.38 31.44
C SER A 113 3.94 10.57 30.29
N ALA A 114 5.07 11.23 30.55
CA ALA A 114 6.16 11.43 29.61
C ALA A 114 7.28 10.43 29.92
N LEU A 115 7.27 9.31 29.21
CA LEU A 115 8.18 8.19 29.44
C LEU A 115 9.53 8.43 28.77
N ARG A 116 10.60 8.10 29.49
CA ARG A 116 11.98 8.20 28.99
C ARG A 116 12.19 7.14 27.91
N LEU A 117 12.64 7.55 26.73
CA LEU A 117 12.99 6.61 25.66
C LEU A 117 14.40 6.06 25.86
N SER A 118 14.58 4.78 25.56
CA SER A 118 15.89 4.16 25.48
C SER A 118 16.50 4.46 24.11
N THR A 119 17.30 5.51 24.04
CA THR A 119 18.04 5.90 22.83
C THR A 119 19.53 5.93 23.12
N PRO A 120 20.39 5.78 22.10
CA PRO A 120 21.78 6.21 22.22
C PRO A 120 21.86 7.69 22.63
N PRO A 121 23.01 8.14 23.17
CA PRO A 121 23.22 9.56 23.47
C PRO A 121 22.97 10.44 22.24
N LEU A 122 22.07 11.41 22.39
CA LEU A 122 21.66 12.31 21.32
C LEU A 122 22.41 13.64 21.40
N ALA A 123 23.03 14.03 20.30
CA ALA A 123 23.64 15.35 20.13
C ALA A 123 22.56 16.43 19.89
N ASN A 124 21.49 16.08 19.17
CA ASN A 124 20.40 17.00 18.88
C ASN A 124 19.09 16.28 18.48
N VAL A 125 17.97 16.99 18.58
CA VAL A 125 16.67 16.60 18.01
C VAL A 125 16.09 17.81 17.28
N LEU A 126 15.66 17.60 16.04
CA LEU A 126 15.19 18.61 15.12
C LEU A 126 13.78 18.29 14.64
N ASN A 127 12.99 19.31 14.35
CA ASN A 127 11.72 19.17 13.64
C ASN A 127 11.85 19.84 12.27
N LEU A 128 11.88 19.04 11.21
CA LEU A 128 11.95 19.50 9.83
C LEU A 128 10.64 19.19 9.12
N ASN A 129 9.88 20.23 8.77
CA ASN A 129 8.60 20.11 8.06
C ASN A 129 7.61 19.11 8.70
N GLY A 130 7.57 19.05 10.04
CA GLY A 130 6.71 18.13 10.79
C GLY A 130 7.31 16.73 11.03
N HIS A 131 8.53 16.48 10.56
CA HIS A 131 9.26 15.24 10.82
C HIS A 131 10.31 15.45 11.91
N LEU A 132 10.22 14.62 12.95
CA LEU A 132 11.20 14.61 14.03
C LEU A 132 12.43 13.79 13.65
N LEU A 133 13.60 14.41 13.79
CA LEU A 133 14.90 13.82 13.48
C LEU A 133 15.81 13.88 14.70
N ALA A 134 16.41 12.75 15.05
CA ALA A 134 17.43 12.64 16.07
C ALA A 134 18.82 12.57 15.40
N VAL A 135 19.77 13.31 15.96
CA VAL A 135 21.20 13.18 15.64
C VAL A 135 21.89 12.62 16.88
N THR A 136 22.51 11.46 16.73
CA THR A 136 23.29 10.79 17.78
C THR A 136 24.67 11.43 17.94
N ASN A 137 25.29 11.27 19.10
CA ASN A 137 26.65 11.79 19.36
C ASN A 137 27.69 11.23 18.39
N ASP A 138 27.53 10.01 17.89
CA ASP A 138 28.45 9.38 16.94
C ASP A 138 28.14 9.71 15.47
N GLY A 139 27.19 10.62 15.21
CA GLY A 139 26.94 11.17 13.88
C GLY A 139 25.91 10.41 13.03
N ARG A 140 25.24 9.38 13.58
CA ARG A 140 24.08 8.76 12.93
C ARG A 140 22.84 9.64 13.06
N MET A 141 22.01 9.68 12.02
CA MET A 141 20.79 10.46 11.95
C MET A 141 19.59 9.55 11.72
N ALA A 142 18.54 9.75 12.51
CA ALA A 142 17.35 8.91 12.48
C ALA A 142 16.07 9.73 12.54
N ARG A 143 15.04 9.31 11.81
CA ARG A 143 13.68 9.78 12.03
C ARG A 143 13.11 9.12 13.28
N ILE A 144 12.46 9.93 14.11
CA ILE A 144 11.72 9.45 15.28
C ILE A 144 10.32 9.04 14.79
N GLU A 145 9.98 7.77 14.96
CA GLU A 145 8.65 7.24 14.67
C GLU A 145 7.66 7.59 15.80
N ALA A 146 6.35 7.49 15.56
CA ALA A 146 5.32 7.78 16.56
C ALA A 146 5.35 6.83 17.78
N THR A 147 6.07 5.71 17.68
CA THR A 147 6.35 4.76 18.78
C THR A 147 7.54 5.21 19.65
N GLY A 148 8.32 6.18 19.20
CA GLY A 148 9.59 6.58 19.80
C GLY A 148 10.81 5.80 19.28
N ARG A 149 10.61 4.84 18.38
CA ARG A 149 11.71 4.11 17.73
C ARG A 149 12.49 5.03 16.78
N LEU A 150 13.81 4.86 16.76
CA LEU A 150 14.70 5.52 15.82
C LEU A 150 14.79 4.71 14.52
N SER A 151 14.39 5.30 13.40
CA SER A 151 14.58 4.78 12.05
C SER A 151 15.77 5.50 11.42
N TYR A 152 16.93 4.85 11.37
CA TYR A 152 18.16 5.46 10.84
C TYR A 152 18.05 5.64 9.33
N GLU A 153 18.24 6.88 8.88
CA GLU A 153 18.04 7.29 7.48
C GLU A 153 19.28 8.02 6.92
N ALA A 154 20.25 8.38 7.76
CA ALA A 154 21.49 8.97 7.29
C ALA A 154 22.66 8.89 8.29
N VAL A 155 23.86 9.24 7.80
CA VAL A 155 25.06 9.51 8.60
C VAL A 155 25.65 10.86 8.19
N ASN A 156 26.37 11.53 9.10
CA ASN A 156 26.99 12.82 8.85
C ASN A 156 28.54 12.78 8.85
N GLU A 157 29.17 13.93 8.63
CA GLU A 157 30.64 14.06 8.58
C GLU A 157 31.33 13.57 9.86
N HIS A 158 30.69 13.73 11.03
CA HIS A 158 31.26 13.24 12.29
C HIS A 158 31.36 11.72 12.30
N TRP A 159 30.33 11.02 11.81
CA TRP A 159 30.36 9.57 11.65
C TRP A 159 31.43 9.16 10.63
N LEU A 160 31.49 9.82 9.47
CA LEU A 160 32.47 9.52 8.41
C LEU A 160 33.91 9.58 8.92
N LYS A 161 34.27 10.66 9.64
CA LYS A 161 35.63 10.85 10.19
C LYS A 161 36.02 9.80 11.24
N ALA A 162 35.04 9.17 11.88
CA ALA A 162 35.28 8.10 12.85
C ALA A 162 35.44 6.72 12.19
N HIS A 163 35.12 6.58 10.89
CA HIS A 163 35.12 5.29 10.19
C HIS A 163 35.98 5.35 8.92
N SER A 164 37.26 4.96 9.04
CA SER A 164 38.12 4.76 7.87
C SER A 164 37.52 3.70 6.94
N ASN A 165 37.48 3.96 5.63
CA ASN A 165 36.70 3.15 4.66
C ASN A 165 35.20 3.12 4.97
N TRP A 166 34.62 4.27 5.33
CA TRP A 166 33.24 4.47 5.77
C TRP A 166 32.18 3.64 5.00
N TRP A 167 32.35 3.45 3.69
CA TRP A 167 31.43 2.68 2.86
C TRP A 167 31.27 1.21 3.28
N LYS A 168 32.27 0.64 3.97
CA LYS A 168 32.21 -0.74 4.49
C LYS A 168 31.33 -0.86 5.74
N ASN A 169 31.18 0.22 6.52
CA ASN A 169 30.47 0.20 7.80
C ASN A 169 29.02 0.70 7.70
N LEU A 170 28.57 1.18 6.53
CA LEU A 170 27.20 1.69 6.36
C LEU A 170 26.12 0.64 6.67
N ALA A 171 26.40 -0.64 6.38
CA ALA A 171 25.50 -1.75 6.68
C ALA A 171 25.26 -1.92 8.20
N GLU A 172 26.19 -1.49 9.05
CA GLU A 172 26.08 -1.60 10.51
C GLU A 172 25.12 -0.57 11.10
N VAL A 173 24.81 0.50 10.36
CA VAL A 173 23.94 1.58 10.84
C VAL A 173 22.47 1.14 10.87
N ALA A 174 22.01 0.45 9.83
CA ALA A 174 20.61 0.09 9.65
C ALA A 174 20.36 -1.27 8.95
N GLY A 175 21.41 -2.05 8.70
CA GLY A 175 21.37 -3.33 7.99
C GLY A 175 21.61 -3.21 6.49
N SER A 176 21.91 -4.35 5.85
CA SER A 176 22.30 -4.39 4.43
C SER A 176 21.20 -3.95 3.45
N ASN A 177 19.93 -4.05 3.85
CA ASN A 177 18.78 -3.69 3.02
C ASN A 177 18.30 -2.25 3.28
N ALA A 178 19.07 -1.45 4.03
CA ALA A 178 18.70 -0.09 4.37
C ALA A 178 18.91 0.89 3.21
N THR A 179 18.29 2.06 3.34
CA THR A 179 18.58 3.23 2.52
C THR A 179 19.10 4.33 3.44
N LEU A 180 20.31 4.84 3.18
CA LEU A 180 20.91 5.90 3.97
C LEU A 180 21.41 7.02 3.06
N ALA A 181 21.14 8.28 3.41
CA ALA A 181 21.88 9.40 2.88
C ALA A 181 23.22 9.54 3.63
N VAL A 182 24.28 9.94 2.93
CA VAL A 182 25.61 10.07 3.51
C VAL A 182 26.06 11.52 3.34
N PHE A 183 26.09 12.29 4.43
CA PHE A 183 26.50 13.70 4.44
C PHE A 183 27.95 13.87 4.85
N GLY A 184 28.59 14.88 4.28
CA GLY A 184 29.97 15.24 4.62
C GLY A 184 31.03 14.65 3.70
N VAL A 185 30.65 13.81 2.73
CA VAL A 185 31.55 13.38 1.65
C VAL A 185 31.84 14.58 0.74
N LYS A 186 33.10 14.77 0.37
CA LYS A 186 33.58 15.97 -0.35
C LYS A 186 34.13 15.61 -1.73
N ALA A 187 34.00 16.54 -2.66
CA ALA A 187 34.58 16.44 -3.99
C ALA A 187 36.11 16.60 -3.93
N ALA A 188 36.77 16.44 -5.06
CA ALA A 188 38.24 16.53 -5.15
C ALA A 188 38.82 17.90 -4.76
N ASP A 189 37.99 18.94 -4.65
CA ASP A 189 38.39 20.25 -4.12
C ASP A 189 38.45 20.29 -2.57
N GLY A 190 38.03 19.21 -1.90
CA GLY A 190 37.96 19.09 -0.45
C GLY A 190 36.93 20.03 0.21
N LYS A 191 36.04 20.65 -0.57
CA LYS A 191 35.10 21.67 -0.10
C LYS A 191 33.66 21.39 -0.54
N SER A 192 33.46 21.07 -1.81
CA SER A 192 32.13 20.85 -2.37
C SER A 192 31.54 19.54 -1.87
N ALA A 193 30.29 19.56 -1.39
CA ALA A 193 29.62 18.35 -0.92
C ALA A 193 29.26 17.42 -2.09
N LEU A 194 29.50 16.12 -1.92
CA LEU A 194 29.06 15.08 -2.84
C LEU A 194 27.76 14.45 -2.35
N PRO A 195 26.71 14.42 -3.19
CA PRO A 195 25.52 13.61 -2.91
C PRO A 195 25.86 12.13 -2.95
N VAL A 196 25.67 11.45 -1.81
CA VAL A 196 25.98 10.02 -1.66
C VAL A 196 24.83 9.30 -0.97
N TRP A 197 24.51 8.12 -1.48
CA TRP A 197 23.52 7.22 -0.89
C TRP A 197 24.06 5.81 -0.75
N TYR A 198 23.63 5.13 0.30
CA TYR A 198 23.71 3.69 0.46
C TYR A 198 22.33 3.10 0.28
N HIS A 199 22.23 2.04 -0.51
CA HIS A 199 20.98 1.33 -0.73
C HIS A 199 21.27 -0.14 -1.01
N ASN A 200 20.66 -1.06 -0.28
CA ASN A 200 20.74 -2.51 -0.52
C ASN A 200 22.19 -3.03 -0.71
N GLY A 201 23.11 -2.61 0.16
CA GLY A 201 24.51 -3.04 0.11
C GLY A 201 25.39 -2.30 -0.90
N GLN A 202 24.84 -1.36 -1.66
CA GLN A 202 25.55 -0.64 -2.71
C GLN A 202 25.64 0.85 -2.40
N VAL A 203 26.72 1.49 -2.84
CA VAL A 203 26.93 2.93 -2.66
C VAL A 203 26.85 3.64 -4.01
N VAL A 204 26.09 4.72 -4.04
CA VAL A 204 25.89 5.60 -5.19
C VAL A 204 26.49 6.96 -4.85
N VAL A 205 27.45 7.40 -5.65
CA VAL A 205 28.05 8.74 -5.54
C VAL A 205 27.68 9.50 -6.80
N ALA A 206 26.96 10.61 -6.67
CA ALA A 206 26.50 11.36 -7.84
C ALA A 206 27.66 11.79 -8.75
N SER A 207 27.50 11.56 -10.05
CA SER A 207 28.48 11.94 -11.07
C SER A 207 28.75 13.46 -11.07
N SER A 208 29.87 13.87 -11.64
CA SER A 208 30.28 15.28 -11.71
C SER A 208 29.21 16.20 -12.29
N ALA A 209 28.47 15.75 -13.31
CA ALA A 209 27.39 16.51 -13.94
C ALA A 209 26.16 16.74 -13.04
N LEU A 210 26.07 16.03 -11.92
CA LEU A 210 24.99 16.12 -10.94
C LEU A 210 25.43 16.76 -9.62
N GLN A 211 26.72 17.09 -9.46
CA GLN A 211 27.21 17.79 -8.28
C GLN A 211 26.60 19.19 -8.18
N GLY A 212 26.28 19.61 -6.96
CA GLY A 212 25.65 20.91 -6.71
C GLY A 212 24.17 21.01 -7.10
N LYS A 213 23.53 19.91 -7.51
CA LYS A 213 22.09 19.88 -7.82
C LYS A 213 21.29 19.26 -6.67
N PRO A 214 20.04 19.72 -6.44
CA PRO A 214 19.15 19.07 -5.47
C PRO A 214 18.66 17.74 -6.04
N LEU A 215 19.15 16.62 -5.49
CA LEU A 215 18.84 15.29 -6.00
C LEU A 215 17.94 14.50 -5.04
N GLN A 216 16.96 13.82 -5.60
CA GLN A 216 16.12 12.84 -4.92
C GLN A 216 16.53 11.43 -5.36
N PHE A 217 16.88 10.58 -4.40
CA PHE A 217 17.15 9.17 -4.66
C PHE A 217 15.85 8.37 -4.62
N LEU A 218 15.57 7.63 -5.69
CA LEU A 218 14.32 6.87 -5.89
C LEU A 218 14.57 5.35 -5.91
N GLY A 219 15.63 4.88 -5.26
CA GLY A 219 16.01 3.46 -5.26
C GLY A 219 16.63 2.99 -6.57
N PHE A 220 16.85 1.68 -6.68
CA PHE A 220 17.37 1.06 -7.89
C PHE A 220 16.29 0.68 -8.90
N ASP A 221 16.65 0.82 -10.17
CA ASP A 221 15.95 0.21 -11.28
C ASP A 221 16.28 -1.30 -11.34
N SER A 222 15.30 -2.17 -11.15
CA SER A 222 15.52 -3.62 -11.21
C SER A 222 15.95 -4.12 -12.59
N ALA A 223 15.61 -3.41 -13.67
CA ALA A 223 16.01 -3.79 -15.02
C ALA A 223 17.50 -3.52 -15.30
N SER A 224 18.05 -2.43 -14.77
CA SER A 224 19.42 -1.96 -15.07
C SER A 224 20.37 -1.97 -13.88
N ALA A 225 19.89 -2.33 -12.69
CA ALA A 225 20.57 -2.20 -11.41
C ALA A 225 21.15 -0.78 -11.14
N SER A 226 20.63 0.24 -11.83
CA SER A 226 21.12 1.62 -11.73
C SER A 226 20.27 2.45 -10.78
N ALA A 227 20.91 3.36 -10.06
CA ALA A 227 20.27 4.32 -9.18
C ALA A 227 19.39 5.26 -10.00
N ARG A 228 18.19 5.54 -9.48
CA ARG A 228 17.26 6.49 -10.07
C ARG A 228 17.38 7.80 -9.30
N LEU A 229 17.93 8.82 -9.95
CA LEU A 229 18.18 10.14 -9.35
C LEU A 229 17.31 11.18 -10.05
N PHE A 230 16.34 11.75 -9.34
CA PHE A 230 15.48 12.80 -9.86
C PHE A 230 16.00 14.17 -9.42
N GLU A 231 16.15 15.08 -10.36
CA GLU A 231 16.55 16.47 -10.11
C GLU A 231 15.31 17.36 -10.34
N PRO A 232 14.69 17.90 -9.27
CA PRO A 232 13.39 18.56 -9.38
C PRO A 232 13.42 19.88 -10.15
N GLU A 233 14.55 20.60 -10.17
CA GLU A 233 14.64 21.94 -10.77
C GLU A 233 14.62 21.91 -12.30
N SER A 234 15.34 20.99 -12.92
CA SER A 234 15.30 20.75 -14.37
C SER A 234 14.28 19.69 -14.79
N GLY A 235 13.72 18.95 -13.83
CA GLY A 235 12.73 17.91 -14.09
C GLY A 235 13.31 16.67 -14.77
N LYS A 236 14.61 16.41 -14.58
CA LYS A 236 15.31 15.29 -15.23
C LYS A 236 15.42 14.09 -14.31
N LEU A 237 15.18 12.90 -14.88
CA LEU A 237 15.41 11.63 -14.22
C LEU A 237 16.65 10.95 -14.80
N TYR A 238 17.61 10.69 -13.94
CA TYR A 238 18.88 10.07 -14.29
C TYR A 238 18.94 8.63 -13.83
N LEU A 239 19.56 7.78 -14.65
CA LEU A 239 20.01 6.44 -14.27
C LEU A 239 21.53 6.46 -14.10
N GLN A 240 22.01 6.03 -12.95
CA GLN A 240 23.45 5.99 -12.65
C GLN A 240 23.84 4.67 -11.96
N PRO A 241 24.82 3.92 -12.49
CA PRO A 241 25.31 2.72 -11.80
C PRO A 241 25.90 3.03 -10.42
N PRO A 242 25.78 2.12 -9.44
CA PRO A 242 26.51 2.22 -8.18
C PRO A 242 28.02 2.00 -8.39
N LEU A 243 28.83 2.44 -7.43
CA LEU A 243 30.26 2.11 -7.40
C LEU A 243 30.48 0.71 -6.86
N THR A 244 31.46 0.00 -7.41
CA THR A 244 31.95 -1.27 -6.85
C THR A 244 32.82 -1.01 -5.62
N ALA A 245 33.00 -2.03 -4.77
CA ALA A 245 33.85 -1.92 -3.59
C ALA A 245 35.30 -1.51 -3.93
N GLN A 246 35.84 -2.00 -5.05
CA GLN A 246 37.17 -1.61 -5.52
C GLN A 246 37.18 -0.16 -6.01
N ALA A 247 36.15 0.28 -6.74
CA ALA A 247 36.06 1.66 -7.20
C ALA A 247 35.90 2.65 -6.04
N LEU A 248 35.16 2.29 -4.98
CA LEU A 248 35.09 3.09 -3.74
C LEU A 248 36.45 3.21 -3.06
N ALA A 249 37.20 2.10 -2.96
CA ALA A 249 38.54 2.11 -2.38
C ALA A 249 39.51 3.00 -3.17
N THR A 250 39.45 2.96 -4.50
CA THR A 250 40.24 3.87 -5.35
C THR A 250 39.76 5.32 -5.23
N ALA A 251 38.46 5.54 -5.06
CA ALA A 251 37.88 6.88 -5.08
C ALA A 251 38.05 7.66 -3.76
N PHE A 252 38.13 6.98 -2.62
CA PHE A 252 38.13 7.62 -1.30
C PHE A 252 39.24 7.12 -0.36
N GLY A 253 40.00 6.08 -0.73
CA GLY A 253 41.12 5.60 0.07
C GLY A 253 40.74 5.27 1.52
N ASN A 254 41.08 6.15 2.47
CA ASN A 254 40.72 6.01 3.88
C ASN A 254 39.97 7.23 4.45
N ASP A 255 39.59 8.21 3.62
CA ASP A 255 38.96 9.46 4.05
C ASP A 255 37.59 9.69 3.36
N GLU A 256 36.98 10.85 3.63
CA GLU A 256 35.70 11.27 3.06
C GLU A 256 35.83 12.15 1.79
N VAL A 257 37.04 12.29 1.23
CA VAL A 257 37.33 13.19 0.12
C VAL A 257 37.57 12.40 -1.16
N LEU A 258 36.92 12.80 -2.25
CA LEU A 258 37.09 12.15 -3.54
C LEU A 258 38.50 12.41 -4.08
N GLU A 259 39.21 11.35 -4.44
CA GLU A 259 40.51 11.43 -5.12
C GLU A 259 40.37 12.14 -6.48
N ALA A 260 41.29 13.04 -6.80
CA ALA A 260 41.23 13.83 -8.03
C ALA A 260 41.29 12.98 -9.31
N SER A 261 41.86 11.77 -9.22
CA SER A 261 41.93 10.80 -10.31
C SER A 261 40.73 9.85 -10.38
N ALA A 262 39.81 9.91 -9.41
CA ALA A 262 38.67 9.02 -9.32
C ALA A 262 37.69 9.24 -10.49
N GLN A 263 37.24 8.12 -11.07
CA GLN A 263 36.21 8.14 -12.10
C GLN A 263 34.87 7.68 -11.51
N LEU A 264 33.93 8.62 -11.43
CA LEU A 264 32.56 8.32 -11.02
C LEU A 264 31.74 7.82 -12.22
N PRO A 265 30.85 6.81 -12.04
CA PRO A 265 29.95 6.35 -13.09
C PRO A 265 29.12 7.51 -13.65
N ALA A 266 29.02 7.60 -14.97
CA ALA A 266 28.23 8.64 -15.63
C ALA A 266 26.74 8.45 -15.38
N ALA A 267 26.03 9.56 -15.14
CA ALA A 267 24.58 9.60 -15.11
C ALA A 267 24.01 9.75 -16.52
N ILE A 268 23.03 8.92 -16.87
CA ILE A 268 22.34 8.95 -18.16
C ILE A 268 20.96 9.57 -17.95
N ASP A 269 20.66 10.65 -18.67
CA ASP A 269 19.31 11.20 -18.73
C ASP A 269 18.38 10.18 -19.42
N TRP A 270 17.43 9.65 -18.67
CA TRP A 270 16.58 8.58 -19.13
C TRP A 270 15.47 9.07 -20.07
N MET A 271 14.99 10.31 -19.87
CA MET A 271 13.90 10.90 -20.65
C MET A 271 14.23 12.34 -21.07
N PRO A 272 15.27 12.55 -21.89
CA PRO A 272 15.74 13.90 -22.22
C PRO A 272 14.71 14.76 -22.99
N LYS A 273 13.70 14.13 -23.59
CA LYS A 273 12.63 14.80 -24.35
C LYS A 273 11.36 15.05 -23.54
N GLN A 274 11.28 14.56 -22.30
CA GLN A 274 10.07 14.60 -21.49
C GLN A 274 10.41 15.15 -20.09
N PRO A 275 10.41 16.49 -19.91
CA PRO A 275 10.63 17.07 -18.60
C PRO A 275 9.51 16.64 -17.63
N LEU A 276 9.91 16.29 -16.43
CA LEU A 276 9.04 15.79 -15.38
C LEU A 276 8.81 16.86 -14.33
N ARG A 277 7.57 17.02 -13.90
CA ARG A 277 7.21 17.79 -12.72
C ARG A 277 7.51 17.03 -11.43
N SER A 278 7.38 15.70 -11.45
CA SER A 278 7.67 14.85 -10.30
C SER A 278 7.96 13.40 -10.71
N ALA A 279 8.81 12.72 -9.93
CA ALA A 279 9.02 11.28 -9.98
C ALA A 279 8.94 10.71 -8.57
N VAL A 280 8.11 9.68 -8.37
CA VAL A 280 7.82 9.09 -7.06
C VAL A 280 7.91 7.57 -7.14
N GLN A 281 8.52 6.94 -6.14
CA GLN A 281 8.54 5.48 -6.03
C GLN A 281 7.19 4.94 -5.57
N VAL A 282 6.73 3.88 -6.22
CA VAL A 282 5.46 3.21 -5.92
C VAL A 282 5.66 1.69 -5.97
N ASP A 283 4.73 0.87 -5.45
CA ASP A 283 4.90 -0.60 -5.39
C ASP A 283 5.25 -1.20 -6.76
N ALA A 284 4.63 -0.67 -7.81
CA ALA A 284 4.83 -1.15 -9.16
C ALA A 284 6.17 -0.71 -9.81
N GLY A 285 6.88 0.26 -9.23
CA GLY A 285 8.09 0.86 -9.78
C GLY A 285 8.16 2.37 -9.55
N LEU A 286 7.99 3.17 -10.61
CA LEU A 286 7.97 4.63 -10.53
C LEU A 286 6.69 5.20 -11.13
N ARG A 287 6.09 6.15 -10.43
CA ARG A 287 5.07 7.05 -10.98
C ARG A 287 5.72 8.37 -11.35
N LEU A 288 5.58 8.75 -12.61
CA LEU A 288 6.14 9.96 -13.18
C LEU A 288 5.00 10.88 -13.56
N THR A 289 5.18 12.18 -13.40
CA THR A 289 4.24 13.18 -13.89
C THR A 289 5.00 14.18 -14.72
N THR A 290 4.63 14.30 -15.99
CA THR A 290 5.23 15.27 -16.92
C THR A 290 4.83 16.69 -16.52
N VAL A 291 5.53 17.68 -17.06
CA VAL A 291 5.13 19.10 -16.90
C VAL A 291 3.76 19.41 -17.50
N GLN A 292 3.30 18.65 -18.49
CA GLN A 292 1.99 18.87 -19.12
C GLN A 292 0.86 18.22 -18.32
N GLY A 293 1.18 17.28 -17.42
CA GLY A 293 0.22 16.60 -16.56
C GLY A 293 -0.15 15.17 -17.02
N GLU A 294 0.60 14.57 -17.94
CA GLU A 294 0.53 13.13 -18.16
C GLU A 294 1.13 12.37 -16.98
N VAL A 295 0.48 11.29 -16.56
CA VAL A 295 0.96 10.43 -15.48
C VAL A 295 1.35 9.08 -16.07
N LEU A 296 2.64 8.78 -15.98
CA LEU A 296 3.24 7.56 -16.48
C LEU A 296 3.54 6.62 -15.30
N LEU A 297 3.34 5.34 -15.51
CA LEU A 297 3.84 4.30 -14.63
C LEU A 297 4.97 3.57 -15.33
N ARG A 298 6.15 3.57 -14.72
CA ARG A 298 7.26 2.71 -15.10
C ARG A 298 7.29 1.49 -14.20
N SER A 299 7.06 0.32 -14.75
CA SER A 299 7.15 -0.93 -13.99
C SER A 299 8.61 -1.30 -13.68
N ASN A 300 8.79 -2.20 -12.72
CA ASN A 300 10.10 -2.72 -12.31
C ASN A 300 10.89 -3.39 -13.45
N ASN A 301 10.21 -3.95 -14.46
CA ASN A 301 10.86 -4.50 -15.66
C ASN A 301 11.31 -3.41 -16.67
N GLY A 302 11.01 -2.14 -16.41
CA GLY A 302 11.42 -1.00 -17.22
C GLY A 302 10.36 -0.46 -18.17
N ASP A 303 9.23 -1.16 -18.35
CA ASP A 303 8.16 -0.74 -19.26
C ASP A 303 7.49 0.54 -18.77
N VAL A 304 7.15 1.44 -19.68
CA VAL A 304 6.49 2.72 -19.39
C VAL A 304 5.11 2.71 -20.03
N GLN A 305 4.09 3.04 -19.24
CA GLN A 305 2.72 3.17 -19.73
C GLN A 305 2.08 4.44 -19.21
N LEU A 306 1.32 5.12 -20.07
CA LEU A 306 0.41 6.18 -19.64
C LEU A 306 -0.76 5.53 -18.90
N VAL A 307 -0.99 5.96 -17.66
CA VAL A 307 -2.02 5.40 -16.78
C VAL A 307 -3.05 6.43 -16.33
N ALA A 308 -2.70 7.72 -16.38
CA ALA A 308 -3.61 8.79 -16.01
C ALA A 308 -3.23 10.13 -16.63
N VAL A 309 -4.14 11.08 -16.52
CA VAL A 309 -3.88 12.51 -16.73
C VAL A 309 -4.35 13.28 -15.50
N ASP A 310 -3.62 14.33 -15.14
CA ASP A 310 -3.96 15.17 -14.00
C ASP A 310 -5.07 16.18 -14.33
N LYS A 311 -5.53 16.89 -13.29
CA LYS A 311 -6.57 17.92 -13.40
C LYS A 311 -6.18 19.06 -14.33
N GLY A 312 -4.93 19.52 -14.28
CA GLY A 312 -4.44 20.63 -15.09
C GLY A 312 -4.44 20.30 -16.58
N TRP A 313 -4.00 19.09 -16.93
CA TRP A 313 -4.00 18.56 -18.29
C TRP A 313 -5.42 18.51 -18.86
N GLN A 314 -6.38 18.03 -18.07
CA GLN A 314 -7.79 17.95 -18.44
C GLN A 314 -8.40 19.33 -18.63
N GLN A 315 -8.17 20.25 -17.69
CA GLN A 315 -8.69 21.62 -17.74
C GLN A 315 -8.23 22.38 -18.99
N ALA A 316 -6.96 22.20 -19.38
CA ALA A 316 -6.42 22.80 -20.59
C ALA A 316 -7.06 22.29 -21.90
N ARG A 317 -7.79 21.17 -21.85
CA ARG A 317 -8.34 20.47 -23.02
C ARG A 317 -9.83 20.14 -22.90
N LEU A 318 -10.55 20.84 -22.02
CA LEU A 318 -11.98 20.57 -21.75
C LEU A 318 -12.85 20.59 -23.02
N GLY A 319 -12.56 21.51 -23.96
CA GLY A 319 -13.35 21.65 -25.19
C GLY A 319 -13.26 20.48 -26.17
N ASN A 320 -12.25 19.62 -26.05
CA ASN A 320 -12.01 18.47 -26.94
C ASN A 320 -11.42 17.26 -26.19
N LEU A 321 -11.83 17.08 -24.94
CA LEU A 321 -11.19 16.15 -24.01
C LEU A 321 -11.13 14.70 -24.53
N PRO A 322 -12.20 14.10 -25.10
CA PRO A 322 -12.13 12.73 -25.63
C PRO A 322 -11.10 12.57 -26.76
N GLN A 323 -11.03 13.53 -27.69
CA GLN A 323 -10.07 13.50 -28.80
C GLN A 323 -8.63 13.70 -28.30
N ALA A 324 -8.44 14.59 -27.33
CA ALA A 324 -7.16 14.80 -26.69
C ALA A 324 -6.68 13.54 -25.96
N LEU A 325 -7.57 12.85 -25.24
CA LEU A 325 -7.29 11.60 -24.53
C LEU A 325 -6.89 10.49 -25.49
N ALA A 326 -7.62 10.31 -26.60
CA ALA A 326 -7.27 9.37 -27.65
C ALA A 326 -5.90 9.69 -28.27
N THR A 327 -5.60 10.97 -28.49
CA THR A 327 -4.33 11.42 -29.06
C THR A 327 -3.15 11.09 -28.14
N VAL A 328 -3.25 11.43 -26.85
CA VAL A 328 -2.17 11.16 -25.89
C VAL A 328 -2.02 9.66 -25.63
N ALA A 329 -3.13 8.90 -25.58
CA ALA A 329 -3.07 7.44 -25.50
C ALA A 329 -2.31 6.85 -26.69
N GLY A 330 -2.59 7.33 -27.92
CA GLY A 330 -1.88 6.91 -29.12
C GLY A 330 -0.40 7.27 -29.12
N GLN A 331 -0.03 8.46 -28.64
CA GLN A 331 1.38 8.89 -28.52
C GLN A 331 2.20 7.96 -27.62
N TRP A 332 1.58 7.46 -26.54
CA TRP A 332 2.23 6.56 -25.59
C TRP A 332 1.99 5.07 -25.89
N GLY A 333 1.24 4.73 -26.94
CA GLY A 333 0.84 3.34 -27.24
C GLY A 333 0.04 2.69 -26.10
N ALA A 334 -0.69 3.50 -25.32
CA ALA A 334 -1.41 3.06 -24.14
C ALA A 334 -2.59 2.16 -24.51
N LYS A 335 -2.92 1.22 -23.61
CA LYS A 335 -4.04 0.28 -23.75
C LYS A 335 -4.83 0.22 -22.44
N GLY A 336 -6.08 -0.21 -22.52
CA GLY A 336 -6.98 -0.29 -21.36
C GLY A 336 -7.57 1.06 -21.01
N VAL A 337 -7.47 1.45 -19.74
CA VAL A 337 -8.16 2.61 -19.18
C VAL A 337 -7.18 3.67 -18.67
N LEU A 338 -7.46 4.94 -18.98
CA LEU A 338 -6.78 6.07 -18.34
C LEU A 338 -7.62 6.58 -17.17
N SER A 339 -7.00 6.79 -16.02
CA SER A 339 -7.64 7.49 -14.91
C SER A 339 -7.61 9.00 -15.14
N LEU A 340 -8.75 9.66 -14.93
CA LEU A 340 -8.90 11.11 -14.97
C LEU A 340 -8.89 11.61 -13.53
N GLN A 341 -7.76 12.17 -13.09
CA GLN A 341 -7.59 12.60 -11.70
C GLN A 341 -8.22 13.99 -11.52
N ASP A 342 -9.40 14.04 -10.90
CA ASP A 342 -9.99 15.26 -10.36
C ASP A 342 -10.20 15.05 -8.84
N GLY A 343 -9.94 16.07 -8.03
CA GLY A 343 -9.70 15.93 -6.58
C GLY A 343 -10.77 15.12 -5.82
N ASP A 344 -12.03 15.34 -6.15
CA ASP A 344 -13.18 14.74 -5.43
C ASP A 344 -13.93 13.67 -6.24
N THR A 345 -13.70 13.59 -7.55
CA THR A 345 -14.39 12.66 -8.46
C THR A 345 -13.39 11.95 -9.35
N ARG A 346 -13.45 10.62 -9.41
CA ARG A 346 -12.64 9.85 -10.35
C ARG A 346 -13.38 9.68 -11.66
N GLY A 347 -12.71 10.06 -12.74
CA GLY A 347 -13.14 9.71 -14.09
C GLY A 347 -12.25 8.64 -14.69
N TRP A 348 -12.75 7.98 -15.73
CA TRP A 348 -12.01 6.98 -16.49
C TRP A 348 -12.29 7.15 -17.97
N PHE A 349 -11.27 6.92 -18.79
CA PHE A 349 -11.37 6.90 -20.25
C PHE A 349 -10.93 5.54 -20.77
N ASP A 350 -11.87 4.79 -21.35
CA ASP A 350 -11.56 3.52 -22.00
C ASP A 350 -11.00 3.80 -23.39
N ILE A 351 -9.74 3.43 -23.60
CA ILE A 351 -9.00 3.76 -24.83
C ILE A 351 -9.59 3.03 -26.04
N ALA A 352 -10.08 1.80 -25.85
CA ALA A 352 -10.56 0.97 -26.95
C ALA A 352 -11.88 1.50 -27.53
N SER A 353 -12.83 1.89 -26.67
CA SER A 353 -14.13 2.43 -27.07
C SER A 353 -14.14 3.96 -27.25
N GLY A 354 -13.17 4.66 -26.65
CA GLY A 354 -13.17 6.12 -26.56
C GLY A 354 -14.23 6.68 -25.59
N GLN A 355 -14.84 5.83 -24.76
CA GLN A 355 -15.88 6.23 -23.81
C GLN A 355 -15.28 6.78 -22.52
N MET A 356 -16.01 7.72 -21.90
CA MET A 356 -15.69 8.27 -20.60
C MET A 356 -16.71 7.83 -19.56
N PHE A 357 -16.22 7.54 -18.35
CA PHE A 357 -17.01 7.14 -17.20
C PHE A 357 -16.66 8.02 -16.00
N ALA A 358 -17.61 8.26 -15.11
CA ALA A 358 -17.43 9.08 -13.91
C ALA A 358 -17.98 8.36 -12.69
N SER A 359 -17.34 8.55 -11.54
CA SER A 359 -17.72 7.95 -10.26
C SER A 359 -18.88 8.64 -9.54
N ASN A 360 -19.71 9.40 -10.26
CA ASN A 360 -20.79 10.20 -9.67
C ASN A 360 -21.76 9.29 -8.89
N GLY A 361 -22.01 9.62 -7.62
CA GLY A 361 -22.92 8.87 -6.76
C GLY A 361 -22.31 7.68 -6.03
N ILE A 362 -21.00 7.45 -6.10
CA ILE A 362 -20.31 6.42 -5.30
C ILE A 362 -19.72 7.05 -4.01
N PRO A 363 -20.07 6.55 -2.80
CA PRO A 363 -19.46 6.99 -1.55
C PRO A 363 -17.95 6.70 -1.49
N GLY A 364 -17.15 7.65 -0.97
CA GLY A 364 -15.72 7.44 -0.68
C GLY A 364 -14.80 7.49 -1.92
N GLY A 365 -14.92 8.51 -2.77
CA GLY A 365 -14.32 8.55 -4.13
C GLY A 365 -12.79 8.43 -4.29
N SER A 366 -12.01 8.41 -3.21
CA SER A 366 -10.54 8.52 -3.29
C SER A 366 -9.81 7.21 -3.60
N ASP A 367 -10.42 6.04 -3.45
CA ASP A 367 -9.78 4.71 -3.63
C ASP A 367 -10.50 3.80 -4.63
N LEU A 368 -11.45 4.35 -5.40
CA LEU A 368 -12.27 3.61 -6.35
C LEU A 368 -11.43 2.92 -7.43
N ARG A 369 -11.78 1.68 -7.74
CA ARG A 369 -11.13 0.86 -8.77
C ARG A 369 -12.08 0.68 -9.95
N PHE A 370 -11.63 1.03 -11.14
CA PHE A 370 -12.34 0.68 -12.37
C PHE A 370 -12.12 -0.80 -12.63
N ILE A 371 -13.20 -1.56 -12.80
CA ILE A 371 -13.15 -3.01 -13.01
C ILE A 371 -13.34 -3.37 -14.50
N GLY A 372 -14.04 -2.53 -15.26
CA GLY A 372 -14.18 -2.72 -16.70
C GLY A 372 -15.47 -2.17 -17.27
N VAL A 373 -15.55 -2.14 -18.61
CA VAL A 373 -16.75 -1.74 -19.35
C VAL A 373 -17.75 -2.89 -19.37
N ALA A 374 -19.04 -2.57 -19.23
CA ALA A 374 -20.10 -3.57 -19.26
C ALA A 374 -20.26 -4.17 -20.66
N ALA A 375 -20.27 -5.50 -20.75
CA ALA A 375 -20.58 -6.20 -21.98
C ALA A 375 -22.08 -6.07 -22.30
N GLY A 376 -22.41 -5.68 -23.54
CA GLY A 376 -23.79 -5.59 -24.02
C GLY A 376 -24.62 -4.41 -23.49
N THR A 377 -24.09 -3.59 -22.57
CA THR A 377 -24.77 -2.38 -22.08
C THR A 377 -23.98 -1.13 -22.48
N PRO A 378 -24.44 -0.35 -23.47
CA PRO A 378 -23.75 0.87 -23.88
C PRO A 378 -23.61 1.86 -22.72
N ASN A 379 -22.49 2.60 -22.72
CA ASN A 379 -22.18 3.66 -21.76
C ASN A 379 -22.24 3.21 -20.29
N SER A 380 -21.89 1.96 -20.02
CA SER A 380 -21.87 1.42 -18.66
C SER A 380 -20.53 0.78 -18.32
N ALA A 381 -20.08 0.95 -17.08
CA ALA A 381 -18.88 0.34 -16.55
C ALA A 381 -19.10 -0.10 -15.10
N TYR A 382 -18.19 -0.92 -14.59
CA TYR A 382 -18.19 -1.37 -13.21
C TYR A 382 -17.04 -0.75 -12.44
N VAL A 383 -17.34 -0.32 -11.22
CA VAL A 383 -16.41 0.36 -10.31
C VAL A 383 -16.55 -0.27 -8.93
N TYR A 384 -15.44 -0.69 -8.35
CA TYR A 384 -15.39 -1.20 -6.99
C TYR A 384 -14.95 -0.11 -6.02
N SER A 385 -15.64 0.02 -4.89
CA SER A 385 -15.23 0.86 -3.76
C SER A 385 -14.72 -0.03 -2.64
N PRO A 386 -13.40 -0.07 -2.38
CA PRO A 386 -12.85 -0.80 -1.24
C PRO A 386 -13.35 -0.25 0.10
N THR A 387 -13.51 1.08 0.19
CA THR A 387 -14.04 1.73 1.40
C THR A 387 -15.48 1.32 1.71
N ALA A 388 -16.34 1.23 0.69
CA ALA A 388 -17.72 0.78 0.87
C ALA A 388 -17.87 -0.75 0.78
N GLN A 389 -16.79 -1.49 0.46
CA GLN A 389 -16.81 -2.92 0.16
C GLN A 389 -17.96 -3.29 -0.79
N ALA A 390 -18.10 -2.52 -1.87
CA ALA A 390 -19.26 -2.64 -2.75
C ALA A 390 -18.88 -2.42 -4.22
N LEU A 391 -19.52 -3.21 -5.09
CA LEU A 391 -19.40 -3.09 -6.53
C LEU A 391 -20.56 -2.25 -7.08
N TYR A 392 -20.24 -1.29 -7.94
CA TYR A 392 -21.19 -0.39 -8.55
C TYR A 392 -21.17 -0.55 -10.07
N GLN A 393 -22.35 -0.50 -10.68
CA GLN A 393 -22.50 -0.22 -12.10
C GLN A 393 -22.70 1.28 -12.27
N VAL A 394 -21.81 1.95 -12.99
CA VAL A 394 -21.98 3.35 -13.39
C VAL A 394 -22.59 3.38 -14.80
N LYS A 395 -23.63 4.17 -14.97
CA LYS A 395 -24.31 4.38 -16.26
C LYS A 395 -24.99 5.74 -16.29
N ASP A 396 -24.78 6.50 -17.36
CA ASP A 396 -25.41 7.81 -17.59
C ASP A 396 -25.28 8.77 -16.37
N GLY A 397 -24.12 8.75 -15.70
CA GLY A 397 -23.82 9.58 -14.54
C GLY A 397 -24.48 9.15 -13.22
N LYS A 398 -25.11 7.97 -13.19
CA LYS A 398 -25.69 7.36 -11.98
C LYS A 398 -24.91 6.10 -11.61
N ALA A 399 -24.78 5.84 -10.31
CA ALA A 399 -24.23 4.62 -9.77
C ALA A 399 -25.34 3.74 -9.17
N LEU A 400 -25.38 2.47 -9.58
CA LEU A 400 -26.21 1.43 -8.99
C LEU A 400 -25.31 0.46 -8.23
N GLN A 401 -25.50 0.30 -6.93
CA GLN A 401 -24.81 -0.73 -6.16
C GLN A 401 -25.35 -2.11 -6.57
N LEU A 402 -24.47 -3.02 -6.95
CA LEU A 402 -24.81 -4.38 -7.37
C LEU A 402 -24.75 -5.38 -6.22
N GLY A 403 -23.85 -5.17 -5.27
CA GLY A 403 -23.65 -6.08 -4.14
C GLY A 403 -22.53 -5.61 -3.22
N HIS A 404 -22.39 -6.31 -2.09
CA HIS A 404 -21.27 -6.15 -1.16
C HIS A 404 -20.23 -7.24 -1.47
N TYR A 405 -18.96 -6.85 -1.44
CA TYR A 405 -17.83 -7.71 -1.78
C TYR A 405 -16.63 -7.29 -0.94
N ALA A 406 -15.94 -8.23 -0.29
CA ALA A 406 -14.70 -7.92 0.41
C ALA A 406 -13.59 -7.49 -0.57
N ASN A 407 -13.60 -8.06 -1.77
CA ASN A 407 -12.68 -7.68 -2.85
C ASN A 407 -13.30 -7.93 -4.23
N VAL A 408 -13.01 -7.03 -5.16
CA VAL A 408 -13.25 -7.21 -6.58
C VAL A 408 -12.00 -6.78 -7.32
N GLU A 409 -11.50 -7.66 -8.18
CA GLU A 409 -10.26 -7.42 -8.91
C GLU A 409 -10.32 -8.02 -10.30
N ARG A 410 -9.88 -7.26 -11.30
CA ARG A 410 -9.66 -7.75 -12.65
C ARG A 410 -8.17 -7.86 -12.92
N ILE A 411 -7.77 -9.00 -13.46
CA ILE A 411 -6.41 -9.25 -13.94
C ILE A 411 -6.53 -9.81 -15.36
N GLY A 412 -6.19 -8.98 -16.35
CA GLY A 412 -6.33 -9.35 -17.76
C GLY A 412 -7.76 -9.73 -18.13
N SER A 413 -7.93 -10.97 -18.60
CA SER A 413 -9.23 -11.54 -18.99
C SER A 413 -9.93 -12.32 -17.89
N SER A 414 -9.45 -12.21 -16.64
CA SER A 414 -10.01 -12.87 -15.46
C SER A 414 -10.56 -11.86 -14.46
N LEU A 415 -11.70 -12.19 -13.85
CA LEU A 415 -12.33 -11.43 -12.78
C LEU A 415 -12.36 -12.24 -11.49
N LEU A 416 -11.97 -11.64 -10.37
CA LEU A 416 -12.14 -12.18 -9.02
C LEU A 416 -13.26 -11.42 -8.32
N LEU A 417 -14.23 -12.15 -7.76
CA LEU A 417 -15.23 -11.64 -6.83
C LEU A 417 -15.14 -12.41 -5.53
N GLN A 418 -14.92 -11.67 -4.44
CA GLN A 418 -14.87 -12.20 -3.10
C GLN A 418 -16.04 -11.64 -2.29
N GLY A 419 -16.89 -12.51 -1.75
CA GLY A 419 -17.96 -12.13 -0.83
C GLY A 419 -17.42 -11.53 0.46
N ALA A 420 -18.32 -11.03 1.30
CA ALA A 420 -17.99 -10.38 2.55
C ALA A 420 -17.39 -11.38 3.56
N SER A 421 -16.53 -10.88 4.44
CA SER A 421 -15.93 -11.68 5.52
C SER A 421 -16.59 -11.39 6.87
N GLY A 422 -16.78 -12.42 7.70
CA GLY A 422 -17.26 -12.29 9.08
C GLY A 422 -18.73 -12.71 9.26
N ASN A 423 -19.42 -12.21 10.28
CA ASN A 423 -20.87 -12.47 10.50
C ASN A 423 -21.76 -11.68 9.52
N ALA A 424 -21.30 -11.48 8.28
CA ALA A 424 -22.04 -10.76 7.26
C ALA A 424 -23.30 -11.56 6.85
N PRO A 425 -24.38 -10.90 6.43
CA PRO A 425 -25.55 -11.59 5.90
C PRO A 425 -25.20 -12.38 4.64
N GLN A 426 -26.02 -13.39 4.36
CA GLN A 426 -25.98 -14.20 3.14
C GLN A 426 -25.64 -13.39 1.88
N ASP A 427 -24.51 -13.69 1.21
CA ASP A 427 -24.16 -13.00 -0.02
C ASP A 427 -24.78 -13.67 -1.26
N ASP A 428 -25.22 -12.86 -2.22
CA ASP A 428 -25.64 -13.30 -3.55
C ASP A 428 -24.57 -12.88 -4.56
N LEU A 429 -23.65 -13.80 -4.86
CA LEU A 429 -22.55 -13.61 -5.78
C LEU A 429 -23.05 -13.83 -7.21
N ALA A 430 -23.47 -12.73 -7.84
CA ALA A 430 -23.87 -12.67 -9.25
C ALA A 430 -22.83 -11.91 -10.10
N PRO A 431 -21.97 -12.60 -10.87
CA PRO A 431 -20.95 -11.95 -11.70
C PRO A 431 -21.50 -10.98 -12.75
N PRO A 432 -20.98 -9.74 -12.80
CA PRO A 432 -21.35 -8.77 -13.82
C PRO A 432 -20.71 -9.10 -15.17
N LEU A 433 -21.38 -8.83 -16.30
CA LEU A 433 -20.78 -9.11 -17.62
C LEU A 433 -19.76 -8.04 -18.01
N ILE A 434 -18.46 -8.37 -18.08
CA ILE A 434 -17.39 -7.41 -18.38
C ILE A 434 -16.76 -7.67 -19.75
N ALA A 435 -16.64 -6.63 -20.56
CA ALA A 435 -16.01 -6.71 -21.87
C ALA A 435 -14.52 -7.09 -21.77
N GLY A 436 -14.11 -8.09 -22.57
CA GLY A 436 -12.73 -8.60 -22.58
C GLY A 436 -12.38 -9.47 -21.37
N VAL A 437 -13.35 -9.88 -20.55
CA VAL A 437 -13.18 -10.89 -19.50
C VAL A 437 -13.93 -12.15 -19.94
N ASP A 438 -13.25 -13.29 -19.90
CA ASP A 438 -13.79 -14.60 -20.31
C ASP A 438 -13.75 -15.66 -19.21
N SER A 439 -13.18 -15.32 -18.04
CA SER A 439 -13.14 -16.18 -16.87
C SER A 439 -13.49 -15.41 -15.60
N VAL A 440 -14.16 -16.07 -14.66
CA VAL A 440 -14.48 -15.51 -13.35
C VAL A 440 -14.16 -16.52 -12.24
N VAL A 441 -13.58 -16.02 -11.16
CA VAL A 441 -13.33 -16.74 -9.90
C VAL A 441 -14.25 -16.15 -8.84
N LEU A 442 -15.02 -17.01 -8.20
CA LEU A 442 -15.97 -16.69 -7.16
C LEU A 442 -15.52 -17.34 -5.86
N HIS A 443 -15.42 -16.53 -4.81
CA HIS A 443 -15.10 -16.98 -3.47
C HIS A 443 -16.16 -16.42 -2.53
N GLY A 444 -16.96 -17.31 -1.94
CA GLY A 444 -18.00 -16.99 -0.96
C GLY A 444 -17.45 -16.18 0.20
N GLY A 445 -16.45 -16.72 0.89
CA GLY A 445 -15.98 -16.17 2.15
C GLY A 445 -16.51 -17.02 3.29
N ALA A 446 -17.09 -16.39 4.32
CA ALA A 446 -17.70 -17.10 5.44
C ALA A 446 -19.20 -16.78 5.47
N GLY A 447 -20.05 -17.79 5.68
CA GLY A 447 -21.51 -17.64 5.68
C GLY A 447 -22.19 -18.52 4.62
N ASP A 448 -23.53 -18.45 4.52
CA ASP A 448 -24.31 -19.32 3.62
C ASP A 448 -24.43 -18.75 2.19
N ASP A 449 -23.36 -18.69 1.43
CA ASP A 449 -23.28 -17.95 0.18
C ASP A 449 -24.07 -18.56 -0.98
N THR A 450 -24.54 -17.68 -1.87
CA THR A 450 -25.28 -18.05 -3.09
C THR A 450 -24.55 -17.61 -4.34
N TYR A 451 -24.05 -18.55 -5.12
CA TYR A 451 -23.50 -18.30 -6.45
C TYR A 451 -24.63 -18.37 -7.49
N ARG A 452 -25.09 -17.23 -8.00
CA ARG A 452 -26.23 -17.18 -8.93
C ARG A 452 -25.81 -16.91 -10.36
N PHE A 453 -25.99 -17.89 -11.23
CA PHE A 453 -25.58 -17.78 -12.63
C PHE A 453 -26.78 -17.46 -13.51
N SER A 454 -26.71 -16.34 -14.23
CA SER A 454 -27.71 -15.99 -15.24
C SER A 454 -27.38 -16.66 -16.58
N PRO A 455 -28.37 -16.90 -17.47
CA PRO A 455 -28.08 -17.43 -18.80
C PRO A 455 -27.10 -16.56 -19.60
N ALA A 456 -27.16 -15.23 -19.45
CA ALA A 456 -26.25 -14.31 -20.13
C ALA A 456 -24.81 -14.43 -19.60
N MET A 457 -24.65 -14.60 -18.28
CA MET A 457 -23.36 -14.83 -17.62
C MET A 457 -22.75 -16.17 -18.04
N TRP A 458 -23.56 -17.22 -18.07
CA TRP A 458 -23.15 -18.56 -18.51
C TRP A 458 -22.71 -18.61 -19.98
N ALA A 459 -23.31 -17.79 -20.85
CA ALA A 459 -22.89 -17.67 -22.25
C ALA A 459 -21.68 -16.73 -22.47
N HIS A 460 -21.40 -15.83 -21.54
CA HIS A 460 -20.33 -14.84 -21.66
C HIS A 460 -18.98 -15.39 -21.18
N TYR A 461 -18.96 -16.06 -20.05
CA TYR A 461 -17.74 -16.65 -19.49
C TYR A 461 -17.50 -18.05 -20.03
N ARG A 462 -16.31 -18.29 -20.53
CA ARG A 462 -15.84 -19.63 -20.91
C ARG A 462 -15.55 -20.49 -19.67
N SER A 463 -15.11 -19.88 -18.57
CA SER A 463 -14.82 -20.60 -17.32
C SER A 463 -15.33 -19.83 -16.11
N VAL A 464 -16.02 -20.54 -15.22
CA VAL A 464 -16.47 -20.04 -13.91
C VAL A 464 -15.84 -20.94 -12.86
N VAL A 465 -15.05 -20.39 -11.95
CA VAL A 465 -14.40 -21.15 -10.87
C VAL A 465 -15.07 -20.79 -9.56
N ILE A 466 -15.51 -21.79 -8.80
CA ILE A 466 -15.92 -21.63 -7.41
C ILE A 466 -14.77 -22.12 -6.54
N ASP A 467 -14.24 -21.21 -5.72
CA ASP A 467 -13.24 -21.49 -4.71
C ASP A 467 -13.89 -21.38 -3.33
N ASN A 468 -14.56 -22.47 -2.91
CA ASN A 468 -15.42 -22.51 -1.74
C ASN A 468 -14.66 -22.72 -0.41
N ASP A 469 -13.48 -22.13 -0.25
CA ASP A 469 -12.63 -22.27 0.95
C ASP A 469 -13.24 -21.54 2.15
N ASP A 470 -14.22 -22.17 2.83
CA ASP A 470 -14.75 -21.71 4.12
C ASP A 470 -14.31 -22.64 5.27
N PRO A 471 -13.42 -22.18 6.17
CA PRO A 471 -13.07 -22.91 7.38
C PRO A 471 -14.27 -23.15 8.32
N GLY A 472 -15.32 -22.34 8.22
CA GLY A 472 -16.56 -22.45 8.98
C GLY A 472 -17.49 -23.56 8.48
N LEU A 473 -17.23 -24.11 7.29
CA LEU A 473 -18.03 -25.16 6.64
C LEU A 473 -19.52 -24.78 6.49
N ALA A 474 -19.82 -23.50 6.32
CA ALA A 474 -21.18 -23.04 6.04
C ALA A 474 -21.67 -23.63 4.72
N LEU A 475 -22.97 -23.85 4.58
CA LEU A 475 -23.49 -24.59 3.42
C LEU A 475 -23.83 -23.63 2.29
N ASP A 476 -23.00 -23.63 1.26
CA ASP A 476 -23.18 -22.76 0.11
C ASP A 476 -24.03 -23.39 -0.98
N ARG A 477 -24.57 -22.55 -1.87
CA ARG A 477 -25.36 -23.02 -3.02
C ARG A 477 -24.93 -22.35 -4.32
N VAL A 478 -24.81 -23.13 -5.39
CA VAL A 478 -24.67 -22.64 -6.76
C VAL A 478 -25.94 -22.93 -7.56
N ILE A 479 -26.48 -21.90 -8.21
CA ILE A 479 -27.69 -21.99 -9.04
C ILE A 479 -27.26 -21.89 -10.51
N LEU A 480 -27.26 -23.02 -11.20
CA LEU A 480 -26.93 -23.12 -12.62
C LEU A 480 -28.12 -22.69 -13.49
N PRO A 481 -27.91 -21.99 -14.63
CA PRO A 481 -29.00 -21.53 -15.48
C PRO A 481 -29.49 -22.61 -16.46
N VAL A 482 -29.15 -23.89 -16.23
CA VAL A 482 -29.52 -25.03 -17.06
C VAL A 482 -30.72 -25.76 -16.45
N ALA A 483 -31.63 -26.22 -17.30
CA ALA A 483 -32.89 -26.84 -16.86
C ALA A 483 -32.77 -28.36 -16.63
N ASP A 484 -31.84 -29.02 -17.32
CA ASP A 484 -31.52 -30.43 -17.09
C ASP A 484 -30.00 -30.67 -17.11
N GLY A 485 -29.55 -31.72 -16.42
CA GLY A 485 -28.14 -32.08 -16.35
C GLY A 485 -27.64 -32.93 -17.52
N LYS A 486 -28.43 -33.15 -18.59
CA LYS A 486 -28.03 -34.07 -19.68
C LYS A 486 -26.92 -33.48 -20.55
N ASN A 487 -26.93 -32.16 -20.71
CA ASN A 487 -25.93 -31.44 -21.50
C ASN A 487 -24.72 -30.99 -20.67
N ILE A 488 -24.65 -31.37 -19.39
CA ILE A 488 -23.52 -31.07 -18.53
C ILE A 488 -22.67 -32.33 -18.36
N LEU A 489 -21.44 -32.29 -18.87
CA LEU A 489 -20.44 -33.33 -18.66
C LEU A 489 -19.61 -33.02 -17.41
N VAL A 490 -19.58 -33.97 -16.50
CA VAL A 490 -18.76 -33.92 -15.28
C VAL A 490 -17.47 -34.68 -15.54
N SER A 491 -16.33 -34.02 -15.30
CA SER A 491 -15.01 -34.60 -15.45
C SER A 491 -14.09 -34.20 -14.28
N ARG A 492 -13.02 -34.96 -14.08
CA ARG A 492 -11.98 -34.67 -13.11
C ARG A 492 -10.82 -33.95 -13.79
N ARG A 493 -10.23 -32.95 -13.14
CA ARG A 493 -8.98 -32.32 -13.56
C ARG A 493 -8.06 -32.12 -12.36
N GLY A 494 -7.18 -33.09 -12.12
CA GLY A 494 -6.32 -33.10 -10.93
C GLY A 494 -7.13 -33.23 -9.64
N GLU A 495 -7.08 -32.20 -8.80
CA GLU A 495 -7.83 -32.09 -7.52
C GLU A 495 -9.16 -31.33 -7.67
N ASP A 496 -9.50 -30.87 -8.87
CA ASP A 496 -10.72 -30.12 -9.18
C ASP A 496 -11.75 -31.00 -9.92
N VAL A 497 -13.02 -30.60 -9.85
CA VAL A 497 -14.11 -31.18 -10.64
C VAL A 497 -14.66 -30.13 -11.61
N GLN A 498 -14.87 -30.52 -12.87
CA GLN A 498 -15.35 -29.64 -13.92
C GLN A 498 -16.70 -30.10 -14.44
N LEU A 499 -17.66 -29.18 -14.52
CA LEU A 499 -18.98 -29.34 -15.13
C LEU A 499 -18.98 -28.53 -16.43
N THR A 500 -18.95 -29.19 -17.58
CA THR A 500 -18.87 -28.54 -18.89
C THR A 500 -20.20 -28.65 -19.63
N ASP A 501 -20.76 -27.51 -20.01
CA ASP A 501 -21.94 -27.43 -20.86
C ASP A 501 -21.54 -27.70 -22.32
N THR A 502 -22.09 -28.77 -22.91
CA THR A 502 -21.78 -29.19 -24.28
C THR A 502 -22.40 -28.29 -25.34
N GLY A 503 -23.39 -27.47 -24.98
CA GLY A 503 -24.07 -26.56 -25.90
C GLY A 503 -23.28 -25.29 -26.21
N ASN A 504 -22.57 -24.73 -25.23
CA ASN A 504 -21.80 -23.49 -25.37
C ASN A 504 -20.30 -23.61 -25.02
N GLY A 505 -19.87 -24.74 -24.44
CA GLY A 505 -18.49 -24.98 -24.03
C GLY A 505 -18.09 -24.32 -22.71
N THR A 506 -19.03 -23.70 -21.98
CA THR A 506 -18.78 -23.09 -20.69
C THR A 506 -18.51 -24.15 -19.63
N ALA A 507 -17.48 -23.93 -18.82
CA ALA A 507 -17.08 -24.83 -17.74
C ALA A 507 -17.26 -24.18 -16.38
N LEU A 508 -17.97 -24.83 -15.47
CA LEU A 508 -17.89 -24.58 -14.03
C LEU A 508 -16.80 -25.48 -13.43
N VAL A 509 -15.85 -24.91 -12.70
CA VAL A 509 -14.80 -25.62 -11.98
C VAL A 509 -15.05 -25.49 -10.48
N LEU A 510 -15.16 -26.62 -9.80
CA LEU A 510 -15.20 -26.72 -8.34
C LEU A 510 -13.79 -27.05 -7.86
N ARG A 511 -13.14 -26.07 -7.22
CA ARG A 511 -11.73 -26.15 -6.88
C ARG A 511 -11.48 -27.03 -5.64
N GLN A 512 -10.43 -27.84 -5.67
CA GLN A 512 -9.89 -28.61 -4.52
C GLN A 512 -10.87 -29.60 -3.86
N VAL A 513 -12.04 -29.88 -4.46
CA VAL A 513 -13.05 -30.80 -3.91
C VAL A 513 -12.63 -32.27 -3.90
N LEU A 514 -11.53 -32.62 -4.59
CA LEU A 514 -10.89 -33.94 -4.57
C LEU A 514 -9.50 -33.94 -3.92
N GLY A 515 -9.02 -32.78 -3.47
CA GLY A 515 -7.67 -32.59 -2.95
C GLY A 515 -7.56 -32.76 -1.43
N SER A 516 -6.38 -32.45 -0.89
CA SER A 516 -6.14 -32.49 0.56
C SER A 516 -7.03 -31.54 1.37
N GLN A 517 -7.61 -30.53 0.72
CA GLN A 517 -8.51 -29.54 1.32
C GLN A 517 -10.00 -29.82 1.06
N ALA A 518 -10.38 -30.98 0.51
CA ALA A 518 -11.75 -31.26 0.07
C ALA A 518 -12.86 -30.97 1.10
N ALA A 519 -12.61 -31.17 2.40
CA ALA A 519 -13.58 -30.85 3.45
C ALA A 519 -13.92 -29.34 3.50
N ALA A 520 -12.91 -28.49 3.34
CA ALA A 520 -13.06 -27.04 3.34
C ALA A 520 -13.55 -26.47 2.01
N HIS A 521 -13.71 -27.28 0.95
CA HIS A 521 -14.20 -26.81 -0.36
C HIS A 521 -15.46 -27.54 -0.86
N GLY A 522 -15.84 -28.65 -0.23
CA GLY A 522 -16.90 -29.55 -0.68
C GLY A 522 -18.29 -29.27 -0.13
N HIS A 523 -18.46 -28.27 0.73
CA HIS A 523 -19.73 -27.90 1.36
C HIS A 523 -20.62 -27.03 0.44
N LEU A 524 -20.83 -27.49 -0.80
CA LEU A 524 -21.59 -26.80 -1.84
C LEU A 524 -22.77 -27.65 -2.34
N LEU A 525 -23.93 -27.02 -2.47
CA LEU A 525 -25.11 -27.58 -3.14
C LEU A 525 -25.24 -27.02 -4.56
N ILE A 526 -25.53 -27.89 -5.52
CA ILE A 526 -25.76 -27.55 -6.92
C ILE A 526 -27.26 -27.62 -7.20
N GLU A 527 -27.84 -26.48 -7.54
CA GLU A 527 -29.24 -26.32 -7.95
C GLU A 527 -29.30 -26.06 -9.47
N LEU A 528 -30.19 -26.77 -10.16
CA LEU A 528 -30.49 -26.51 -11.57
C LEU A 528 -31.74 -25.63 -11.69
N LYS A 529 -31.75 -24.74 -12.68
CA LYS A 529 -32.86 -23.80 -12.89
C LYS A 529 -34.17 -24.56 -13.12
N GLY A 530 -35.11 -24.41 -12.18
CA GLY A 530 -36.45 -25.00 -12.27
C GLY A 530 -36.55 -26.43 -11.76
N ASP A 531 -35.47 -26.99 -11.20
CA ASP A 531 -35.49 -28.24 -10.44
C ASP A 531 -35.51 -27.93 -8.95
N SER A 532 -36.39 -28.56 -8.18
CA SER A 532 -36.43 -28.43 -6.72
C SER A 532 -35.40 -29.30 -6.01
N SER A 533 -34.71 -30.16 -6.76
CA SER A 533 -33.72 -31.11 -6.24
C SER A 533 -32.34 -30.45 -6.23
N MET A 534 -31.66 -30.52 -5.08
CA MET A 534 -30.28 -30.05 -4.92
C MET A 534 -29.33 -31.24 -4.90
N LEU A 535 -28.19 -31.12 -5.59
CA LEU A 535 -27.14 -32.12 -5.63
C LEU A 535 -25.95 -31.65 -4.78
N SER A 536 -25.55 -32.41 -3.76
CA SER A 536 -24.32 -32.09 -3.03
C SER A 536 -23.07 -32.47 -3.83
N VAL A 537 -21.94 -31.82 -3.56
CA VAL A 537 -20.64 -32.22 -4.14
C VAL A 537 -20.34 -33.68 -3.82
N GLU A 538 -20.63 -34.16 -2.60
CA GLU A 538 -20.44 -35.58 -2.26
C GLU A 538 -21.22 -36.52 -3.19
N GLN A 539 -22.49 -36.21 -3.48
CA GLN A 539 -23.31 -36.97 -4.42
C GLN A 539 -22.75 -36.89 -5.85
N LEU A 540 -22.28 -35.72 -6.27
CA LEU A 540 -21.60 -35.55 -7.56
C LEU A 540 -20.38 -36.47 -7.66
N LEU A 541 -19.56 -36.54 -6.61
CA LEU A 541 -18.33 -37.33 -6.59
C LEU A 541 -18.57 -38.85 -6.68
N LYS A 542 -19.73 -39.36 -6.22
CA LYS A 542 -20.11 -40.77 -6.39
C LYS A 542 -20.18 -41.20 -7.85
N GLY A 543 -20.40 -40.26 -8.78
CA GLY A 543 -20.32 -40.47 -10.24
C GLY A 543 -18.99 -41.04 -10.74
N PHE A 544 -17.90 -40.84 -9.99
CA PHE A 544 -16.59 -41.41 -10.33
C PHE A 544 -16.42 -42.89 -9.87
N GLY A 545 -17.28 -43.40 -8.98
CA GLY A 545 -17.31 -44.79 -8.47
C GLY A 545 -16.74 -45.00 -7.04
N PRO A 546 -16.88 -46.21 -6.46
CA PRO A 546 -16.66 -46.52 -5.02
C PRO A 546 -15.20 -46.51 -4.53
N SER A 547 -14.29 -46.04 -5.36
CA SER A 547 -12.91 -45.71 -5.02
C SER A 547 -12.54 -44.67 -6.05
N GLY A 548 -12.09 -43.48 -5.66
CA GLY A 548 -11.66 -42.40 -6.56
C GLY A 548 -10.46 -42.81 -7.44
N SER A 549 -10.66 -43.82 -8.28
CA SER A 549 -9.70 -44.36 -9.21
C SER A 549 -9.25 -43.23 -10.11
N ALA A 550 -7.94 -43.08 -10.24
CA ALA A 550 -7.26 -41.98 -10.91
C ALA A 550 -7.45 -41.97 -12.44
N GLY A 551 -8.60 -42.41 -12.94
CA GLY A 551 -8.94 -42.41 -14.36
C GLY A 551 -9.81 -41.21 -14.73
N ASP A 552 -9.54 -40.63 -15.91
CA ASP A 552 -10.29 -39.55 -16.57
C ASP A 552 -11.70 -40.01 -16.98
N ARG A 553 -12.55 -40.37 -16.02
CA ARG A 553 -13.95 -40.71 -16.29
C ARG A 553 -14.74 -39.42 -16.50
N VAL A 554 -15.59 -39.42 -17.53
CA VAL A 554 -16.52 -38.35 -17.86
C VAL A 554 -17.94 -38.93 -17.84
N PHE A 555 -18.89 -38.24 -17.21
CA PHE A 555 -20.29 -38.68 -17.14
C PHE A 555 -21.27 -37.50 -17.23
N GLU A 556 -22.53 -37.75 -17.58
CA GLU A 556 -23.58 -36.73 -17.60
C GLU A 556 -24.04 -36.40 -16.16
N LEU A 557 -24.20 -35.11 -15.82
CA LEU A 557 -24.67 -34.66 -14.50
C LEU A 557 -26.03 -35.29 -14.14
N ALA A 558 -26.89 -35.54 -15.14
CA ALA A 558 -28.17 -36.22 -14.97
C ALA A 558 -28.06 -37.65 -14.41
N TRP A 559 -26.87 -38.27 -14.43
CA TRP A 559 -26.63 -39.56 -13.78
C TRP A 559 -26.66 -39.43 -12.25
N SER A 560 -25.98 -38.41 -11.71
CA SER A 560 -25.94 -38.12 -10.26
C SER A 560 -27.29 -37.67 -9.70
N GLN A 561 -28.21 -37.19 -10.55
CA GLN A 561 -29.58 -36.85 -10.16
C GLN A 561 -30.49 -38.08 -9.95
N ARG A 562 -30.12 -39.28 -10.46
CA ARG A 562 -30.94 -40.50 -10.37
C ARG A 562 -30.78 -41.26 -9.06
N GLU A 563 -29.79 -40.92 -8.24
CA GLU A 563 -29.63 -41.43 -6.87
C GLU A 563 -30.27 -40.47 -5.85
N THR A 564 -31.60 -40.49 -5.74
CA THR A 564 -32.36 -39.84 -4.65
C THR A 564 -33.08 -40.93 -3.84
N LEU A 565 -32.92 -41.10 -2.50
CA LEU A 565 -33.68 -40.51 -1.36
C LEU A 565 -33.43 -41.37 -0.07
N PRO A 566 -33.65 -40.94 1.21
CA PRO A 566 -34.87 -40.28 1.71
C PRO A 566 -34.71 -39.07 2.64
N ALA A 567 -35.88 -38.53 2.98
CA ALA A 567 -36.21 -37.30 3.70
C ALA A 567 -35.44 -36.99 5.00
N ALA A 568 -35.32 -35.69 5.23
CA ALA A 568 -35.25 -34.96 6.50
C ALA A 568 -35.26 -35.83 7.78
N ASN A 569 -34.06 -36.14 8.29
CA ASN A 569 -33.68 -36.27 9.71
C ASN A 569 -32.45 -37.18 9.82
N ALA A 570 -31.27 -36.68 9.44
CA ALA A 570 -29.99 -37.28 9.82
C ALA A 570 -28.83 -36.30 9.60
N LEU A 571 -28.84 -35.16 10.28
CA LEU A 571 -27.64 -34.34 10.49
C LEU A 571 -27.51 -34.10 12.00
N SER A 572 -27.15 -35.16 12.72
CA SER A 572 -26.73 -35.06 14.10
C SER A 572 -25.80 -36.22 14.43
N SER A 573 -24.51 -36.06 14.14
CA SER A 573 -23.38 -36.55 14.94
C SER A 573 -22.13 -36.70 14.08
N ALA A 574 -21.21 -35.74 14.20
CA ALA A 574 -19.78 -35.99 14.12
C ALA A 574 -19.07 -34.84 14.84
N ALA A 575 -19.18 -34.86 16.17
CA ALA A 575 -18.25 -34.15 17.03
C ALA A 575 -16.98 -35.01 17.08
N ASP A 576 -15.91 -34.54 16.46
CA ASP A 576 -14.53 -34.81 16.83
C ASP A 576 -13.64 -33.77 16.10
N VAL A 577 -13.49 -32.61 16.74
CA VAL A 577 -12.54 -31.57 16.36
C VAL A 577 -11.27 -31.80 17.17
N PRO A 578 -10.08 -31.99 16.56
CA PRO A 578 -8.84 -31.79 17.27
C PRO A 578 -8.58 -30.29 17.36
N ASP A 579 -8.48 -29.83 18.61
CA ASP A 579 -8.12 -28.48 19.03
C ASP A 579 -6.72 -28.12 18.50
N SER A 580 -6.61 -27.26 17.47
CA SER A 580 -5.39 -26.47 17.24
C SER A 580 -5.60 -25.27 16.33
N ALA A 581 -5.13 -24.13 16.86
CA ALA A 581 -4.72 -22.90 16.18
C ALA A 581 -5.81 -21.98 15.60
N ALA A 582 -6.30 -21.11 16.46
CA ALA A 582 -6.70 -19.76 16.09
C ALA A 582 -5.49 -19.00 15.48
N ASP A 583 -5.51 -18.82 14.17
CA ASP A 583 -4.74 -17.80 13.48
C ASP A 583 -5.69 -17.02 12.57
N GLY A 584 -6.08 -15.82 13.01
CA GLY A 584 -6.94 -14.89 12.28
C GLY A 584 -6.25 -14.23 11.08
N ARG A 585 -5.79 -15.02 10.12
CA ARG A 585 -5.33 -14.54 8.81
C ARG A 585 -6.29 -15.03 7.74
N GLY A 586 -6.99 -14.09 7.11
CA GLY A 586 -7.69 -14.35 5.86
C GLY A 586 -6.77 -14.96 4.80
N PRO A 587 -7.32 -15.64 3.78
CA PRO A 587 -6.54 -16.38 2.80
C PRO A 587 -5.54 -15.46 2.08
N SER A 588 -4.32 -15.95 1.87
CA SER A 588 -3.27 -15.17 1.24
C SER A 588 -3.53 -14.99 -0.27
N LEU A 589 -3.35 -13.77 -0.78
CA LEU A 589 -3.42 -13.43 -2.21
C LEU A 589 -2.62 -14.41 -3.10
N ALA A 590 -1.54 -15.01 -2.60
CA ALA A 590 -0.74 -16.00 -3.31
C ALA A 590 -1.53 -17.28 -3.68
N LYS A 591 -2.49 -17.73 -2.85
CA LYS A 591 -3.35 -18.89 -3.14
C LYS A 591 -4.40 -18.60 -4.22
N LEU A 592 -4.87 -17.36 -4.27
CA LEU A 592 -5.85 -16.86 -5.25
C LEU A 592 -5.18 -16.57 -6.61
N SER A 593 -3.96 -16.01 -6.61
CA SER A 593 -3.15 -15.85 -7.83
C SER A 593 -2.84 -17.18 -8.51
N GLY A 594 -2.69 -18.27 -7.74
CA GLY A 594 -2.54 -19.62 -8.29
C GLY A 594 -3.76 -20.12 -9.07
N ALA A 595 -4.97 -19.70 -8.68
CA ALA A 595 -6.21 -20.01 -9.42
C ALA A 595 -6.29 -19.24 -10.75
N MET A 596 -5.76 -18.02 -10.78
CA MET A 596 -5.74 -17.14 -11.95
C MET A 596 -4.60 -17.47 -12.92
N ALA A 597 -3.48 -18.04 -12.43
CA ALA A 597 -2.31 -18.40 -13.24
C ALA A 597 -2.53 -19.62 -14.17
N ALA A 598 -3.67 -20.30 -14.08
CA ALA A 598 -4.02 -21.42 -14.95
C ALA A 598 -4.52 -21.01 -16.36
N PHE A 599 -4.58 -19.70 -16.66
CA PHE A 599 -5.11 -19.15 -17.90
C PHE A 599 -4.02 -18.40 -18.68
N ALA A 600 -4.04 -18.50 -20.01
CA ALA A 600 -3.08 -17.82 -20.87
C ALA A 600 -3.32 -16.31 -20.86
N ASP A 601 -2.44 -15.58 -20.18
CA ASP A 601 -2.42 -14.12 -20.14
C ASP A 601 -2.07 -13.56 -21.53
N THR A 602 -2.99 -12.78 -22.09
CA THR A 602 -2.75 -11.98 -23.30
C THR A 602 -2.89 -10.48 -22.98
N GLY A 603 -2.15 -10.03 -21.97
CA GLY A 603 -1.77 -8.62 -21.79
C GLY A 603 -2.87 -7.75 -21.20
N GLY A 604 -2.94 -7.70 -19.87
CA GLY A 604 -3.76 -6.74 -19.11
C GLY A 604 -2.95 -5.60 -18.48
N ALA A 605 -3.42 -4.36 -18.66
CA ALA A 605 -2.91 -3.19 -17.95
C ALA A 605 -3.27 -3.24 -16.45
N ARG A 606 -2.38 -2.77 -15.58
CA ARG A 606 -2.66 -2.61 -14.14
C ARG A 606 -3.71 -1.51 -13.95
N GLU A 607 -4.94 -1.88 -13.61
CA GLU A 607 -6.10 -0.95 -13.48
C GLU A 607 -6.10 -0.14 -12.16
N GLN A 608 -5.20 -0.47 -11.23
CA GLN A 608 -4.97 0.31 -10.01
C GLN A 608 -3.74 1.19 -10.17
N LEU A 609 -3.90 2.52 -9.98
CA LEU A 609 -2.75 3.38 -9.72
C LEU A 609 -2.10 2.92 -8.41
N PRO A 610 -0.84 2.43 -8.46
CA PRO A 610 -0.15 1.98 -7.27
C PRO A 610 -0.10 3.10 -6.24
N LYS A 611 -0.29 2.74 -4.97
CA LYS A 611 -0.15 3.73 -3.90
C LYS A 611 1.29 4.22 -3.93
N ASN A 612 1.46 5.50 -3.64
CA ASN A 612 2.79 5.98 -3.33
C ASN A 612 3.29 5.13 -2.18
N HIS A 613 4.39 4.41 -2.39
CA HIS A 613 5.26 4.31 -1.26
C HIS A 613 5.58 5.75 -0.92
N GLN A 614 5.44 6.12 0.35
CA GLN A 614 6.53 6.92 0.84
C GLN A 614 7.77 6.07 0.55
N ALA A 615 8.41 6.28 -0.62
CA ALA A 615 9.85 6.47 -0.59
C ALA A 615 10.02 7.26 0.68
N ALA A 616 10.72 6.73 1.68
CA ALA A 616 11.10 7.55 2.81
C ALA A 616 11.53 8.85 2.14
N GLN A 617 10.70 9.89 2.21
CA GLN A 617 11.11 11.20 1.76
C GLN A 617 12.30 11.32 2.66
N ALA A 618 13.50 11.18 2.10
CA ALA A 618 14.69 11.33 2.88
C ALA A 618 14.52 12.75 3.39
N VAL A 619 14.00 12.88 4.61
CA VAL A 619 13.71 14.18 5.23
C VAL A 619 15.01 14.97 5.23
N LEU A 620 16.10 14.20 5.22
CA LEU A 620 17.47 14.52 4.94
C LEU A 620 17.78 14.29 3.44
N VAL A 621 17.40 15.24 2.59
CA VAL A 621 18.12 15.45 1.32
C VAL A 621 19.48 16.06 1.68
N PRO A 622 20.60 15.73 1.00
CA PRO A 622 21.84 16.46 1.17
C PRO A 622 21.60 17.95 0.90
N SER A 623 21.49 18.73 1.97
CA SER A 623 21.35 20.17 1.89
C SER A 623 22.70 20.75 1.45
N LEU A 624 22.68 21.41 0.29
CA LEU A 624 23.79 22.15 -0.28
C LEU A 624 23.84 23.54 0.36
N THR A 625 24.31 23.62 1.59
CA THR A 625 24.76 24.88 2.22
C THR A 625 25.97 24.62 3.07
#